data_AF-A0A1F9SR99-F1
#
_entry.id   AF-A0A1F9SR99-F1
#
_cell.length_a   1.000
_cell.length_b   1.000
_cell.length_c   1.000
_cell.angle_alpha   90.00
_cell.angle_beta   90.00
_cell.angle_gamma   90.00
#
_symmetry.space_group_name_H-M   'P 1'
#
loop_
_entity.id
_entity.type
_entity.pdbx_description
1 polymer ?
#
loop_
_entity_poly.entity_id
_entity_poly.type
_entity_poly.pdbx_seq_one_letter_code
_entity_poly.pdbx_strand_id
1 'polypeptide(L)'
;MMIKTIIKKGAYFDSVSLMQVAKKLNAVPGVIDSAVVMATKENKGIIKASGLLTPEILRAGDSDLAIAVSARTPADADAALKAAEELLNMKPAQAQAGTDRKAAGLADAVKTLEGANLAVISVAGRFAGALAAECLEKDLNVMIFSDNVPVETEVALKRAALKKGLLVMGPDCGTAIINGAPIAFANSVRRGNIGVVAASGTGLQEVTTLISNEGAGISQAIGTGSRDVKIEVGALTLIQALKMLAADPATEVLLIVSKPPHPAILKKITAEITKIEKPVVAVFLGGEIKEKLKENFYPARTLEEAAYKAVCLGKGWKLGKAREIIYDMNLKAEELARREAAKKKRSTCLRGLFSGGTFVSEAQVILPEFSGEVFSNAPLDKKFKLKDSLKLSGHAVIDLGEDEFTVGRPHPMIDFSLRNKMIISEAKKPEVSVLLLDLVLGYGANLQPLEDILPAIVEAFIHNKELSIVTSVTGTETDPQARFKVVKGLEAAGVIVMPSNAGACRLAGEIIRLAAKK
;
A
#
# COMPACT_ATOMS: atom_id res chain seq x y z
N MET A 1 13.45 32.83 1.77
CA MET A 1 13.39 31.45 1.21
C MET A 1 14.36 31.40 0.05
N MET A 2 15.29 30.46 0.06
CA MET A 2 16.29 30.33 -1.00
C MET A 2 16.59 28.86 -1.26
N ILE A 3 16.99 28.55 -2.50
CA ILE A 3 17.32 27.20 -2.95
C ILE A 3 18.80 27.15 -3.26
N LYS A 4 19.53 26.20 -2.67
CA LYS A 4 20.90 25.86 -3.09
C LYS A 4 20.94 24.45 -3.67
N THR A 5 21.83 24.26 -4.63
CA THR A 5 21.97 23.02 -5.40
C THR A 5 23.41 22.55 -5.47
N ILE A 6 23.63 21.24 -5.33
CA ILE A 6 24.89 20.56 -5.68
C ILE A 6 24.60 19.49 -6.73
N ILE A 7 25.44 19.41 -7.78
CA ILE A 7 25.43 18.35 -8.78
C ILE A 7 26.70 17.51 -8.64
N LYS A 8 26.57 16.20 -8.43
CA LYS A 8 27.69 15.26 -8.42
C LYS A 8 27.67 14.39 -9.67
N LYS A 9 28.73 14.49 -10.48
CA LYS A 9 28.85 13.75 -11.74
C LYS A 9 29.27 12.30 -11.50
N GLY A 10 28.63 11.37 -12.20
CA GLY A 10 29.07 9.97 -12.29
C GLY A 10 29.00 9.16 -10.98
N ALA A 11 28.24 9.62 -9.99
CA ALA A 11 28.01 8.89 -8.75
C ALA A 11 26.63 8.21 -8.81
N TYR A 12 26.61 6.88 -8.80
CA TYR A 12 25.36 6.11 -8.76
C TYR A 12 25.03 5.72 -7.32
N PHE A 13 23.80 6.04 -6.92
CA PHE A 13 23.22 5.63 -5.65
C PHE A 13 21.84 5.02 -5.94
N ASP A 14 21.44 4.02 -5.16
CA ASP A 14 20.07 3.51 -5.23
C ASP A 14 19.09 4.55 -4.66
N SER A 15 17.86 4.52 -5.19
CA SER A 15 16.84 5.51 -4.82
C SER A 15 16.53 5.52 -3.33
N VAL A 16 16.54 4.35 -2.65
CA VAL A 16 16.22 4.26 -1.21
C VAL A 16 17.25 4.99 -0.38
N SER A 17 18.54 4.79 -0.67
CA SER A 17 19.64 5.52 -0.03
C SER A 17 19.47 7.03 -0.21
N LEU A 18 19.24 7.49 -1.44
CA LEU A 18 19.04 8.92 -1.71
C LEU A 18 17.83 9.49 -0.97
N MET A 19 16.75 8.73 -0.91
CA MET A 19 15.52 9.11 -0.21
C MET A 19 15.69 9.17 1.31
N GLN A 20 16.48 8.26 1.91
CA GLN A 20 16.84 8.34 3.33
C GLN A 20 17.67 9.59 3.63
N VAL A 21 18.58 9.97 2.73
CA VAL A 21 19.32 11.24 2.85
C VAL A 21 18.35 12.42 2.79
N ALA A 22 17.45 12.47 1.80
CA ALA A 22 16.45 13.54 1.69
C ALA A 22 15.57 13.66 2.96
N LYS A 23 15.14 12.53 3.55
CA LYS A 23 14.39 12.53 4.82
C LYS A 23 15.18 13.16 5.96
N LYS A 24 16.45 12.76 6.13
CA LYS A 24 17.33 13.31 7.18
C LYS A 24 17.59 14.80 6.96
N LEU A 25 17.75 15.25 5.71
CA LEU A 25 17.89 16.67 5.39
C LEU A 25 16.65 17.47 5.75
N ASN A 26 15.46 16.94 5.48
CA ASN A 26 14.20 17.59 5.85
C ASN A 26 14.00 17.69 7.37
N ALA A 27 14.72 16.90 8.17
CA ALA A 27 14.74 17.00 9.63
C ALA A 27 15.77 18.02 10.17
N VAL A 28 16.64 18.58 9.32
CA VAL A 28 17.62 19.61 9.74
C VAL A 28 16.89 20.93 10.05
N PRO A 29 17.09 21.54 11.24
CA PRO A 29 16.49 22.82 11.57
C PRO A 29 16.77 23.89 10.50
N GLY A 30 15.74 24.61 10.08
CA GLY A 30 15.85 25.66 9.06
C GLY A 30 15.64 25.20 7.61
N VAL A 31 15.67 23.88 7.35
CA VAL A 31 15.27 23.31 6.06
C VAL A 31 13.74 23.35 5.92
N ILE A 32 13.27 23.75 4.74
CA ILE A 32 11.85 23.82 4.39
C ILE A 32 11.48 22.61 3.53
N ASP A 33 12.31 22.30 2.54
CA ASP A 33 12.18 21.10 1.70
C ASP A 33 13.52 20.74 1.06
N SER A 34 13.67 19.49 0.63
CA SER A 34 14.87 19.02 -0.05
C SER A 34 14.57 17.89 -1.04
N ALA A 35 15.40 17.79 -2.07
CA ALA A 35 15.39 16.72 -3.06
C ALA A 35 16.80 16.18 -3.23
N VAL A 36 16.95 14.87 -3.11
CA VAL A 36 18.20 14.14 -3.34
C VAL A 36 17.86 13.02 -4.31
N VAL A 37 18.19 13.18 -5.60
CA VAL A 37 17.75 12.25 -6.65
C VAL A 37 18.76 12.21 -7.80
N MET A 38 18.79 11.09 -8.53
CA MET A 38 19.44 11.07 -9.84
C MET A 38 18.71 12.05 -10.77
N ALA A 39 19.43 12.88 -11.53
CA ALA A 39 18.90 13.94 -12.37
C ALA A 39 18.31 13.41 -13.69
N THR A 40 17.55 12.31 -13.64
CA THR A 40 16.84 11.79 -14.81
C THR A 40 15.78 12.77 -15.30
N LYS A 41 15.40 12.68 -16.57
CA LYS A 41 14.30 13.47 -17.14
C LYS A 41 13.03 13.46 -16.27
N GLU A 42 12.67 12.30 -15.72
CA GLU A 42 11.50 12.14 -14.84
C GLU A 42 11.70 12.88 -13.51
N ASN A 43 12.85 12.69 -12.88
CA ASN A 43 13.21 13.34 -11.60
C ASN A 43 13.35 14.85 -11.71
N LYS A 44 13.78 15.39 -12.86
CA LYS A 44 13.75 16.84 -13.11
C LYS A 44 12.32 17.39 -13.11
N GLY A 45 11.37 16.63 -13.64
CA GLY A 45 9.94 16.95 -13.55
C GLY A 45 9.46 17.00 -12.09
N ILE A 46 9.90 16.04 -11.28
CA ILE A 46 9.59 15.98 -9.83
C ILE A 46 10.12 17.21 -9.09
N ILE A 47 11.40 17.52 -9.27
CA ILE A 47 12.06 18.64 -8.61
C ILE A 47 11.35 19.96 -8.98
N LYS A 48 10.86 20.07 -10.23
CA LYS A 48 10.05 21.21 -10.68
C LYS A 48 8.74 21.32 -9.93
N ALA A 49 7.99 20.23 -9.79
CA ALA A 49 6.71 20.22 -9.07
C ALA A 49 6.88 20.60 -7.59
N SER A 50 8.02 20.24 -6.98
CA SER A 50 8.36 20.61 -5.60
C SER A 50 8.92 22.03 -5.46
N GLY A 51 9.01 22.80 -6.55
CA GLY A 51 9.55 24.16 -6.54
C GLY A 51 11.05 24.25 -6.27
N LEU A 52 11.78 23.13 -6.39
CA LEU A 52 13.22 23.02 -6.09
C LEU A 52 14.10 23.08 -7.35
N LEU A 53 13.50 23.28 -8.53
CA LEU A 53 14.23 23.20 -9.80
C LEU A 53 15.11 24.44 -9.98
N THR A 54 16.39 24.18 -10.24
CA THR A 54 17.40 25.21 -10.51
C THR A 54 18.01 25.00 -11.90
N PRO A 55 18.59 26.05 -12.51
CA PRO A 55 19.26 25.94 -13.81
C PRO A 55 20.34 24.86 -13.86
N GLU A 56 21.03 24.61 -12.74
CA GLU A 56 22.05 23.58 -12.58
C GLU A 56 21.46 22.17 -12.76
N ILE A 57 20.30 21.89 -12.15
CA ILE A 57 19.59 20.61 -12.26
C ILE A 57 19.08 20.39 -13.68
N LEU A 58 18.59 21.43 -14.34
CA LEU A 58 18.14 21.34 -15.73
C LEU A 58 19.26 20.85 -16.66
N ARG A 59 20.50 21.31 -16.44
CA ARG A 59 21.68 20.98 -17.25
C ARG A 59 22.35 19.66 -16.89
N ALA A 60 22.06 19.08 -15.73
CA ALA A 60 22.64 17.82 -15.27
C ALA A 60 22.26 16.64 -16.20
N GLY A 61 23.15 15.67 -16.38
CA GLY A 61 22.85 14.44 -17.13
C GLY A 61 22.03 13.44 -16.30
N ASP A 62 21.39 12.47 -16.97
CA ASP A 62 20.54 11.47 -16.29
C ASP A 62 21.30 10.59 -15.26
N SER A 63 22.63 10.51 -15.39
CA SER A 63 23.52 9.79 -14.47
C SER A 63 24.13 10.67 -13.37
N ASP A 64 23.79 11.96 -13.32
CA ASP A 64 24.28 12.88 -12.29
C ASP A 64 23.37 12.84 -11.06
N LEU A 65 23.93 12.99 -9.87
CA LEU A 65 23.17 13.16 -8.63
C LEU A 65 22.88 14.65 -8.44
N ALA A 66 21.60 14.99 -8.24
CA ALA A 66 21.15 16.33 -7.89
C ALA A 66 20.70 16.39 -6.42
N ILE A 67 21.26 17.36 -5.69
CA ILE A 67 20.90 17.69 -4.31
C ILE A 67 20.39 19.12 -4.32
N ALA A 68 19.12 19.34 -3.99
CA ALA A 68 18.49 20.66 -3.90
C ALA A 68 17.92 20.85 -2.49
N VAL A 69 18.20 21.99 -1.86
CA VAL A 69 17.69 22.32 -0.52
C VAL A 69 17.06 23.70 -0.54
N SER A 70 15.78 23.78 -0.16
CA SER A 70 15.09 25.03 0.17
C SER A 70 15.16 25.28 1.68
N ALA A 71 15.69 26.42 2.10
CA ALA A 71 15.88 26.74 3.51
C ALA A 71 15.50 28.19 3.86
N ARG A 72 15.40 28.47 5.16
CA ARG A 72 15.08 29.80 5.71
C ARG A 72 16.22 30.79 5.49
N THR A 73 17.47 30.36 5.71
CA THR A 73 18.66 31.20 5.56
C THR A 73 19.76 30.52 4.71
N PRO A 74 20.75 31.27 4.20
CA PRO A 74 21.88 30.69 3.47
C PRO A 74 22.70 29.71 4.30
N ALA A 75 22.87 30.00 5.59
CA ALA A 75 23.61 29.16 6.52
C ALA A 75 22.91 27.80 6.74
N ASP A 76 21.58 27.80 6.85
CA ASP A 76 20.79 26.55 6.96
C ASP A 76 20.94 25.69 5.70
N ALA A 77 20.92 26.31 4.52
CA ALA A 77 21.12 25.61 3.26
C ALA A 77 22.52 25.00 3.15
N ASP A 78 23.56 25.72 3.56
CA ASP A 78 24.94 25.20 3.57
C ASP A 78 25.13 24.05 4.58
N ALA A 79 24.55 24.18 5.77
CA ALA A 79 24.59 23.14 6.79
C ALA A 79 23.89 21.86 6.31
N ALA A 80 22.72 22.00 5.68
CA ALA A 80 21.99 20.88 5.09
C ALA A 80 22.76 20.23 3.93
N LEU A 81 23.35 21.01 3.03
CA LEU A 81 24.18 20.45 1.95
C LEU A 81 25.39 19.70 2.50
N LYS A 82 26.07 20.23 3.52
CA LYS A 82 27.18 19.53 4.19
C LYS A 82 26.72 18.21 4.82
N ALA A 83 25.58 18.22 5.51
CA ALA A 83 24.99 17.00 6.06
C ALA A 83 24.63 15.98 4.96
N ALA A 84 24.18 16.44 3.79
CA ALA A 84 23.89 15.58 2.65
C ALA A 84 25.15 14.84 2.18
N GLU A 85 26.28 15.55 2.09
CA GLU A 85 27.55 14.94 1.71
C GLU A 85 28.05 13.94 2.72
N GLU A 86 27.95 14.25 4.02
CA GLU A 86 28.33 13.33 5.10
C GLU A 86 27.48 12.05 5.05
N LEU A 87 26.17 12.19 4.86
CA LEU A 87 25.24 11.06 4.78
C LEU A 87 25.44 10.20 3.51
N LEU A 88 25.77 10.80 2.38
CA LEU A 88 26.07 10.08 1.14
C LEU A 88 27.42 9.35 1.19
N ASN A 89 28.36 9.88 1.97
CA ASN A 89 29.70 9.28 2.15
C ASN A 89 29.74 8.28 3.31
N MET A 90 28.73 8.25 4.18
CA MET A 90 28.59 7.24 5.21
C MET A 90 28.38 5.87 4.56
N LYS A 91 29.28 4.92 4.86
CA LYS A 91 29.01 3.51 4.58
C LYS A 91 27.73 3.12 5.32
N PRO A 92 26.76 2.46 4.67
CA PRO A 92 25.57 1.99 5.37
C PRO A 92 26.00 1.18 6.58
N ALA A 93 25.41 1.48 7.75
CA ALA A 93 25.58 0.64 8.93
C ALA A 93 25.27 -0.79 8.48
N GLN A 94 26.19 -1.72 8.77
CA GLN A 94 26.02 -3.13 8.40
C GLN A 94 24.64 -3.56 8.89
N ALA A 95 23.72 -3.77 7.94
CA ALA A 95 22.55 -4.60 8.20
C ALA A 95 23.11 -5.90 8.80
N GLN A 96 22.54 -6.33 9.92
CA GLN A 96 22.91 -7.60 10.56
C GLN A 96 23.11 -8.65 9.49
N ALA A 97 24.31 -9.24 9.47
CA ALA A 97 24.80 -10.09 8.41
C ALA A 97 23.84 -11.26 8.11
N GLY A 98 22.92 -11.05 7.18
CA GLY A 98 22.41 -12.11 6.33
C GLY A 98 23.51 -12.48 5.34
N THR A 99 23.59 -13.75 4.97
CA THR A 99 24.53 -14.27 3.97
C THR A 99 24.15 -13.82 2.55
N ASP A 100 23.95 -12.52 2.33
CA ASP A 100 23.57 -11.95 1.04
C ASP A 100 24.72 -12.15 0.06
N ARG A 101 24.61 -13.18 -0.78
CA ARG A 101 25.53 -13.43 -1.88
C ARG A 101 25.26 -12.39 -2.95
N LYS A 102 26.19 -11.46 -3.12
CA LYS A 102 26.14 -10.49 -4.23
C LYS A 102 26.61 -11.17 -5.51
N ALA A 103 25.83 -11.03 -6.57
CA ALA A 103 26.19 -11.45 -7.93
C ALA A 103 26.52 -10.23 -8.80
N ALA A 104 27.38 -10.39 -9.79
CA ALA A 104 27.75 -9.31 -10.71
C ALA A 104 26.65 -8.97 -11.74
N GLY A 105 25.62 -9.80 -11.86
CA GLY A 105 24.48 -9.62 -12.75
C GLY A 105 23.59 -10.87 -12.81
N LEU A 106 22.54 -10.85 -13.63
CA LEU A 106 21.55 -11.93 -13.69
C LEU A 106 22.16 -13.29 -14.05
N ALA A 107 23.06 -13.35 -15.04
CA ALA A 107 23.69 -14.61 -15.45
C ALA A 107 24.52 -15.25 -14.33
N ASP A 108 25.24 -14.42 -13.57
CA ASP A 108 26.02 -14.86 -12.41
C ASP A 108 25.11 -15.27 -11.25
N ALA A 109 24.02 -14.54 -11.02
CA ALA A 109 23.03 -14.86 -9.98
C ALA A 109 22.40 -16.25 -10.21
N VAL A 110 21.95 -16.53 -11.44
CA VAL A 110 21.35 -17.83 -11.79
C VAL A 110 22.36 -18.97 -11.68
N LYS A 111 23.64 -18.71 -12.01
CA LYS A 111 24.70 -19.72 -11.88
C LYS A 111 25.05 -20.01 -10.41
N THR A 112 25.02 -18.99 -9.56
CA THR A 112 25.47 -19.10 -8.15
C THR A 112 24.36 -19.51 -7.18
N LEU A 113 23.10 -19.34 -7.56
CA LEU A 113 21.93 -19.79 -6.82
C LEU A 113 21.26 -20.96 -7.56
N GLU A 114 21.79 -22.16 -7.34
CA GLU A 114 21.20 -23.39 -7.86
C GLU A 114 19.76 -23.54 -7.37
N GLY A 115 18.83 -23.84 -8.28
CA GLY A 115 17.40 -23.95 -7.96
C GLY A 115 16.64 -22.62 -7.89
N ALA A 116 17.26 -21.50 -8.26
CA ALA A 116 16.54 -20.23 -8.42
C ALA A 116 15.32 -20.40 -9.35
N ASN A 117 14.15 -19.97 -8.89
CA ASN A 117 12.89 -20.14 -9.62
C ASN A 117 12.03 -18.86 -9.68
N LEU A 118 12.46 -17.79 -9.03
CA LEU A 118 11.77 -16.50 -8.97
C LEU A 118 12.79 -15.36 -9.01
N ALA A 119 12.58 -14.41 -9.92
CA ALA A 119 13.27 -13.13 -9.96
C ALA A 119 12.36 -12.01 -9.44
N VAL A 120 12.86 -11.20 -8.51
CA VAL A 120 12.17 -10.01 -8.00
C VAL A 120 12.83 -8.77 -8.58
N ILE A 121 12.08 -8.03 -9.40
CA ILE A 121 12.57 -6.88 -10.17
C ILE A 121 12.03 -5.59 -9.56
N SER A 122 12.93 -4.76 -9.04
CA SER A 122 12.65 -3.46 -8.41
C SER A 122 13.51 -2.32 -8.98
N VAL A 123 13.98 -2.45 -10.23
CA VAL A 123 14.71 -1.40 -10.96
C VAL A 123 13.75 -0.33 -11.52
N ALA A 124 14.25 0.76 -12.09
CA ALA A 124 13.39 1.75 -12.74
C ALA A 124 12.53 1.12 -13.87
N GLY A 125 11.26 1.53 -13.97
CA GLY A 125 10.27 0.93 -14.87
C GLY A 125 10.71 0.76 -16.32
N ARG A 126 11.43 1.76 -16.86
CA ARG A 126 11.99 1.72 -18.23
C ARG A 126 12.93 0.54 -18.50
N PHE A 127 13.55 -0.03 -17.48
CA PHE A 127 14.46 -1.18 -17.58
C PHE A 127 13.81 -2.50 -17.15
N ALA A 128 12.74 -2.43 -16.35
CA ALA A 128 12.13 -3.61 -15.72
C ALA A 128 11.56 -4.60 -16.76
N GLY A 129 10.98 -4.11 -17.86
CA GLY A 129 10.41 -4.97 -18.90
C GLY A 129 11.44 -5.84 -19.63
N ALA A 130 12.58 -5.26 -20.02
CA ALA A 130 13.66 -6.00 -20.68
C ALA A 130 14.27 -7.06 -19.74
N LEU A 131 14.56 -6.66 -18.49
CA LEU A 131 15.09 -7.58 -17.49
C LEU A 131 14.11 -8.73 -17.17
N ALA A 132 12.81 -8.46 -17.15
CA ALA A 132 11.79 -9.49 -16.97
C ALA A 132 11.78 -10.50 -18.13
N ALA A 133 11.93 -10.03 -19.37
CA ALA A 133 12.04 -10.92 -20.53
C ALA A 133 13.27 -11.83 -20.43
N GLU A 134 14.44 -11.27 -20.06
CA GLU A 134 15.66 -12.06 -19.83
C GLU A 134 15.50 -13.11 -18.71
N CYS A 135 14.75 -12.78 -17.65
CA CYS A 135 14.45 -13.75 -16.58
C CYS A 135 13.57 -14.90 -17.09
N LEU A 136 12.56 -14.61 -17.91
CA LEU A 136 11.68 -15.63 -18.51
C LEU A 136 12.44 -16.53 -19.50
N GLU A 137 13.42 -15.99 -20.22
CA GLU A 137 14.31 -16.80 -21.06
C GLU A 137 15.15 -17.79 -20.27
N LYS A 138 15.42 -17.50 -18.99
CA LYS A 138 16.11 -18.38 -18.03
C LYS A 138 15.15 -19.24 -17.20
N ASP A 139 13.88 -19.34 -17.63
CA ASP A 139 12.82 -20.13 -17.00
C ASP A 139 12.53 -19.75 -15.53
N LEU A 140 12.72 -18.47 -15.19
CA LEU A 140 12.36 -17.93 -13.88
C LEU A 140 10.93 -17.39 -13.90
N ASN A 141 10.17 -17.63 -12.82
CA ASN A 141 9.02 -16.79 -12.52
C ASN A 141 9.50 -15.37 -12.24
N VAL A 142 8.64 -14.37 -12.46
CA VAL A 142 9.03 -12.97 -12.29
C VAL A 142 8.00 -12.26 -11.43
N MET A 143 8.48 -11.52 -10.43
CA MET A 143 7.72 -10.48 -9.74
C MET A 143 8.29 -9.12 -10.13
N ILE A 144 7.49 -8.31 -10.80
CA ILE A 144 7.83 -6.94 -11.18
C ILE A 144 7.20 -6.02 -10.15
N PHE A 145 8.00 -5.68 -9.14
CA PHE A 145 7.64 -4.66 -8.15
C PHE A 145 7.58 -3.28 -8.80
N SER A 146 8.49 -3.01 -9.73
CA SER A 146 8.58 -1.76 -10.46
C SER A 146 7.26 -1.37 -11.12
N ASP A 147 6.90 -0.09 -10.97
CA ASP A 147 5.85 0.53 -11.75
C ASP A 147 6.43 1.21 -13.02
N ASN A 148 5.61 1.93 -13.80
CA ASN A 148 5.97 2.67 -15.01
C ASN A 148 6.51 1.76 -16.14
N VAL A 149 5.97 0.54 -16.22
CA VAL A 149 6.19 -0.37 -17.35
C VAL A 149 5.01 -0.23 -18.33
N PRO A 150 5.24 -0.09 -19.65
CA PRO A 150 4.18 0.00 -20.64
C PRO A 150 3.21 -1.19 -20.59
N VAL A 151 1.93 -0.94 -20.87
CA VAL A 151 0.88 -1.97 -20.79
C VAL A 151 1.10 -3.06 -21.84
N GLU A 152 1.55 -2.69 -23.02
CA GLU A 152 1.87 -3.62 -24.11
C GLU A 152 3.00 -4.58 -23.71
N THR A 153 4.00 -4.06 -22.99
CA THR A 153 5.10 -4.85 -22.42
C THR A 153 4.60 -5.81 -21.34
N GLU A 154 3.74 -5.36 -20.42
CA GLU A 154 3.09 -6.22 -19.43
C GLU A 154 2.34 -7.39 -20.11
N VAL A 155 1.52 -7.10 -21.11
CA VAL A 155 0.76 -8.11 -21.85
C VAL A 155 1.68 -9.11 -22.54
N ALA A 156 2.74 -8.62 -23.20
CA ALA A 156 3.72 -9.47 -23.87
C ALA A 156 4.41 -10.43 -22.88
N LEU A 157 4.87 -9.91 -21.74
CA LEU A 157 5.53 -10.69 -20.69
C LEU A 157 4.58 -11.75 -20.09
N LYS A 158 3.36 -11.36 -19.71
CA LYS A 158 2.36 -12.30 -19.15
C LYS A 158 1.98 -13.40 -20.14
N ARG A 159 1.86 -13.08 -21.43
CA ARG A 159 1.62 -14.09 -22.48
C ARG A 159 2.81 -15.02 -22.69
N ALA A 160 4.04 -14.49 -22.65
CA ALA A 160 5.25 -15.31 -22.76
C ALA A 160 5.38 -16.27 -21.58
N ALA A 161 5.12 -15.79 -20.37
CA ALA A 161 5.13 -16.60 -19.16
C ALA A 161 4.07 -17.71 -19.20
N LEU A 162 2.84 -17.38 -19.61
CA LEU A 162 1.76 -18.38 -19.77
C LEU A 162 2.14 -19.50 -20.73
N LYS A 163 2.79 -19.19 -21.87
CA LYS A 163 3.28 -20.21 -22.83
C LYS A 163 4.35 -21.13 -22.24
N LYS A 164 5.13 -20.64 -21.28
CA LYS A 164 6.18 -21.39 -20.57
C LYS A 164 5.67 -22.07 -19.29
N GLY A 165 4.42 -21.84 -18.89
CA GLY A 165 3.90 -22.29 -17.59
C GLY A 165 4.47 -21.52 -16.39
N LEU A 166 5.04 -20.34 -16.61
CA LEU A 166 5.62 -19.45 -15.59
C LEU A 166 4.64 -18.35 -15.20
N LEU A 167 4.84 -17.73 -14.04
CA LEU A 167 4.11 -16.56 -13.57
C LEU A 167 4.90 -15.27 -13.80
N VAL A 168 4.18 -14.23 -14.25
CA VAL A 168 4.62 -12.83 -14.17
C VAL A 168 3.64 -12.09 -13.26
N MET A 169 4.08 -11.81 -12.03
CA MET A 169 3.38 -11.02 -11.03
C MET A 169 3.73 -9.55 -11.22
N GLY A 170 2.77 -8.71 -11.58
CA GLY A 170 3.03 -7.30 -11.90
C GLY A 170 3.11 -7.02 -13.40
N PRO A 171 3.52 -5.83 -13.84
CA PRO A 171 4.11 -4.70 -13.09
C PRO A 171 3.24 -4.11 -11.97
N ASP A 172 3.85 -3.28 -11.12
CA ASP A 172 3.19 -2.72 -9.93
C ASP A 172 2.59 -3.82 -9.03
N CYS A 173 3.40 -4.84 -8.75
CA CYS A 173 3.07 -5.90 -7.80
C CYS A 173 3.80 -5.64 -6.49
N GLY A 174 3.12 -4.98 -5.55
CA GLY A 174 3.69 -4.61 -4.26
C GLY A 174 3.84 -5.75 -3.24
N THR A 175 3.08 -6.84 -3.37
CA THR A 175 3.01 -7.88 -2.33
C THR A 175 2.87 -9.29 -2.92
N ALA A 176 3.67 -10.22 -2.44
CA ALA A 176 3.42 -11.66 -2.57
C ALA A 176 3.94 -12.42 -1.34
N ILE A 177 3.36 -13.58 -1.05
CA ILE A 177 3.83 -14.52 -0.02
C ILE A 177 3.85 -15.91 -0.65
N ILE A 178 5.04 -16.36 -1.07
CA ILE A 178 5.23 -17.61 -1.81
C ILE A 178 5.99 -18.60 -0.94
N ASN A 179 5.42 -19.77 -0.69
CA ASN A 179 5.96 -20.80 0.22
C ASN A 179 6.29 -20.25 1.63
N GLY A 180 5.55 -19.23 2.07
CA GLY A 180 5.76 -18.54 3.35
C GLY A 180 6.83 -17.45 3.31
N ALA A 181 7.55 -17.29 2.19
CA ALA A 181 8.50 -16.21 2.01
C ALA A 181 7.76 -14.89 1.70
N PRO A 182 7.91 -13.84 2.53
CA PRO A 182 7.37 -12.51 2.25
C PRO A 182 8.22 -11.84 1.16
N ILE A 183 7.57 -11.29 0.12
CA ILE A 183 8.26 -10.64 -1.00
C ILE A 183 7.73 -9.21 -1.17
N ALA A 184 8.65 -8.25 -1.26
CA ALA A 184 8.39 -6.81 -1.26
C ALA A 184 7.64 -6.34 0.00
N PHE A 185 6.49 -5.68 -0.12
CA PHE A 185 5.69 -5.24 1.02
C PHE A 185 4.77 -6.36 1.48
N ALA A 186 5.23 -7.21 2.41
CA ALA A 186 4.49 -8.40 2.84
C ALA A 186 4.59 -8.64 4.35
N ASN A 187 3.66 -9.41 4.90
CA ASN A 187 3.58 -9.70 6.33
C ASN A 187 4.05 -11.12 6.65
N SER A 188 4.59 -11.31 7.85
CA SER A 188 4.84 -12.64 8.42
C SER A 188 3.51 -13.25 8.86
N VAL A 189 2.95 -14.15 8.06
CA VAL A 189 1.64 -14.76 8.32
C VAL A 189 1.74 -16.26 8.56
N ARG A 190 0.74 -16.83 9.25
CA ARG A 190 0.65 -18.27 9.47
C ARG A 190 0.53 -19.04 8.16
N ARG A 191 1.20 -20.19 8.09
CA ARG A 191 0.95 -21.21 7.06
C ARG A 191 -0.39 -21.90 7.29
N GLY A 192 -1.10 -22.24 6.22
CA GLY A 192 -2.38 -22.93 6.27
C GLY A 192 -2.88 -23.31 4.87
N ASN A 193 -4.20 -23.46 4.73
CA ASN A 193 -4.86 -24.05 3.56
C ASN A 193 -5.62 -23.03 2.67
N ILE A 194 -5.48 -21.73 2.93
CA ILE A 194 -6.15 -20.68 2.16
C ILE A 194 -5.20 -20.11 1.10
N GLY A 195 -5.52 -20.30 -0.18
CA GLY A 195 -4.78 -19.73 -1.31
C GLY A 195 -5.36 -18.39 -1.71
N VAL A 196 -4.55 -17.33 -1.69
CA VAL A 196 -4.98 -15.97 -2.01
C VAL A 196 -4.42 -15.53 -3.35
N VAL A 197 -5.24 -14.93 -4.20
CA VAL A 197 -4.82 -14.23 -5.42
C VAL A 197 -5.36 -12.81 -5.40
N ALA A 198 -4.51 -11.82 -5.70
CA ALA A 198 -4.93 -10.44 -5.64
C ALA A 198 -4.33 -9.54 -6.72
N ALA A 199 -5.19 -8.75 -7.36
CA ALA A 199 -4.78 -7.58 -8.15
C ALA A 199 -4.74 -6.33 -7.25
N SER A 200 -4.16 -6.47 -6.06
CA SER A 200 -4.16 -5.46 -4.99
C SER A 200 -3.10 -5.83 -3.94
N GLY A 201 -2.12 -4.96 -3.73
CA GLY A 201 -1.06 -5.17 -2.72
C GLY A 201 -1.60 -5.09 -1.29
N THR A 202 -2.06 -3.91 -0.87
CA THR A 202 -2.58 -3.69 0.49
C THR A 202 -3.85 -4.49 0.79
N GLY A 203 -4.68 -4.82 -0.21
CA GLY A 203 -5.80 -5.74 -0.03
C GLY A 203 -5.35 -7.16 0.28
N LEU A 204 -4.27 -7.63 -0.37
CA LEU A 204 -3.67 -8.93 -0.07
C LEU A 204 -3.06 -8.94 1.34
N GLN A 205 -2.38 -7.86 1.76
CA GLN A 205 -1.88 -7.73 3.13
C GLN A 205 -3.02 -7.76 4.17
N GLU A 206 -4.10 -7.01 3.94
CA GLU A 206 -5.24 -6.98 4.86
C GLU A 206 -5.88 -8.35 5.04
N VAL A 207 -6.24 -9.02 3.95
CA VAL A 207 -6.92 -10.32 4.10
C VAL A 207 -6.01 -11.38 4.71
N THR A 208 -4.72 -11.40 4.35
CA THR A 208 -3.78 -12.40 4.86
C THR A 208 -3.46 -12.18 6.34
N THR A 209 -3.35 -10.92 6.78
CA THR A 209 -3.13 -10.57 8.19
C THR A 209 -4.38 -10.85 9.03
N LEU A 210 -5.58 -10.51 8.56
CA LEU A 210 -6.84 -10.85 9.23
C LEU A 210 -7.02 -12.37 9.37
N ILE A 211 -6.75 -13.14 8.30
CA ILE A 211 -6.74 -14.61 8.33
C ILE A 211 -5.79 -15.14 9.42
N SER A 212 -4.56 -14.61 9.45
CA SER A 212 -3.52 -15.01 10.41
C SER A 212 -3.87 -14.65 11.85
N ASN A 213 -4.45 -13.46 12.07
CA ASN A 213 -4.84 -12.95 13.38
C ASN A 213 -6.06 -13.69 13.94
N GLU A 214 -6.96 -14.18 13.08
CA GLU A 214 -8.05 -15.09 13.46
C GLU A 214 -7.55 -16.55 13.64
N GLY A 215 -6.24 -16.79 13.51
CA GLY A 215 -5.61 -18.09 13.77
C GLY A 215 -5.79 -19.13 12.66
N ALA A 216 -6.23 -18.72 11.47
CA ALA A 216 -6.07 -19.52 10.25
C ALA A 216 -4.72 -19.18 9.58
N GLY A 217 -4.46 -19.72 8.40
CA GLY A 217 -3.21 -19.45 7.66
C GLY A 217 -3.38 -19.65 6.16
N ILE A 218 -2.38 -19.21 5.42
CA ILE A 218 -2.39 -19.26 3.96
C ILE A 218 -1.43 -20.30 3.39
N SER A 219 -1.81 -20.89 2.25
CA SER A 219 -0.95 -21.76 1.46
C SER A 219 -0.04 -20.91 0.57
N GLN A 220 -0.57 -19.92 -0.11
CA GLN A 220 0.15 -18.95 -0.95
C GLN A 220 -0.64 -17.64 -0.98
N ALA A 221 0.03 -16.52 -1.24
CA ALA A 221 -0.62 -15.27 -1.61
C ALA A 221 0.07 -14.66 -2.83
N ILE A 222 -0.61 -14.65 -3.96
CA ILE A 222 -0.06 -14.27 -5.26
C ILE A 222 -0.61 -12.90 -5.67
N GLY A 223 0.24 -11.88 -5.63
CA GLY A 223 -0.05 -10.58 -6.24
C GLY A 223 0.06 -10.64 -7.76
N THR A 224 -0.83 -9.96 -8.50
CA THR A 224 -0.89 -10.07 -9.97
C THR A 224 -0.54 -8.78 -10.71
N GLY A 225 -0.39 -7.68 -9.97
CA GLY A 225 -0.26 -6.32 -10.50
C GLY A 225 -1.59 -5.58 -10.55
N SER A 226 -1.60 -4.29 -10.23
CA SER A 226 -2.82 -3.48 -10.10
C SER A 226 -3.65 -3.40 -11.39
N ARG A 227 -3.01 -3.53 -12.55
CA ARG A 227 -3.64 -3.44 -13.88
C ARG A 227 -4.15 -4.78 -14.40
N ASP A 228 -3.88 -5.90 -13.72
CA ASP A 228 -4.15 -7.23 -14.27
C ASP A 228 -5.62 -7.44 -14.63
N VAL A 229 -6.54 -6.90 -13.83
CA VAL A 229 -7.99 -7.01 -14.05
C VAL A 229 -8.58 -5.97 -15.02
N LYS A 230 -7.74 -5.09 -15.59
CA LYS A 230 -8.16 -4.15 -16.63
C LYS A 230 -8.32 -4.85 -17.97
N ILE A 231 -9.08 -4.23 -18.87
CA ILE A 231 -9.45 -4.82 -20.16
C ILE A 231 -8.22 -5.06 -21.06
N GLU A 232 -7.23 -4.17 -20.98
CA GLU A 232 -6.02 -4.19 -21.77
C GLU A 232 -5.12 -5.39 -21.41
N VAL A 233 -5.09 -5.76 -20.12
CA VAL A 233 -4.24 -6.87 -19.63
C VAL A 233 -4.96 -8.22 -19.70
N GLY A 234 -6.22 -8.25 -19.26
CA GLY A 234 -7.09 -9.42 -19.47
C GLY A 234 -7.07 -10.50 -18.38
N ALA A 235 -6.64 -10.16 -17.17
CA ALA A 235 -6.55 -11.05 -16.00
C ALA A 235 -5.69 -12.30 -16.23
N LEU A 236 -4.63 -12.16 -17.04
CA LEU A 236 -3.78 -13.30 -17.43
C LEU A 236 -3.13 -13.96 -16.22
N THR A 237 -2.51 -13.18 -15.33
CA THR A 237 -1.83 -13.71 -14.15
C THR A 237 -2.84 -14.17 -13.10
N LEU A 238 -3.92 -13.44 -12.87
CA LEU A 238 -4.97 -13.85 -11.93
C LEU A 238 -5.59 -15.19 -12.30
N ILE A 239 -5.97 -15.39 -13.57
CA ILE A 239 -6.54 -16.67 -14.03
C ILE A 239 -5.52 -17.81 -13.92
N GLN A 240 -4.25 -17.54 -14.26
CA GLN A 240 -3.20 -18.55 -14.13
C GLN A 240 -2.95 -18.92 -12.66
N ALA A 241 -2.84 -17.93 -11.78
CA ALA A 241 -2.68 -18.13 -10.35
C ALA A 241 -3.86 -18.90 -9.74
N LEU A 242 -5.10 -18.59 -10.15
CA LEU A 242 -6.29 -19.34 -9.74
C LEU A 242 -6.19 -20.82 -10.10
N LYS A 243 -5.76 -21.14 -11.33
CA LYS A 243 -5.57 -22.53 -11.76
C LYS A 243 -4.49 -23.24 -10.94
N MET A 244 -3.37 -22.56 -10.69
CA MET A 244 -2.28 -23.10 -9.89
C MET A 244 -2.73 -23.38 -8.44
N LEU A 245 -3.44 -22.46 -7.81
CA LEU A 245 -3.99 -22.64 -6.46
C LEU A 245 -5.09 -23.71 -6.41
N ALA A 246 -5.93 -23.78 -7.45
CA ALA A 246 -6.95 -24.83 -7.55
C ALA A 246 -6.31 -26.22 -7.66
N ALA A 247 -5.19 -26.35 -8.37
CA ALA A 247 -4.43 -27.60 -8.50
C ALA A 247 -3.53 -27.92 -7.28
N ASP A 248 -3.16 -26.92 -6.47
CA ASP A 248 -2.29 -27.10 -5.30
C ASP A 248 -2.98 -27.91 -4.19
N PRO A 249 -2.49 -29.11 -3.83
CA PRO A 249 -3.09 -29.94 -2.79
C PRO A 249 -3.04 -29.29 -1.39
N ALA A 250 -2.12 -28.35 -1.14
CA ALA A 250 -2.06 -27.62 0.13
C ALA A 250 -3.12 -26.51 0.22
N THR A 251 -3.74 -26.14 -0.90
CA THR A 251 -4.80 -25.14 -0.94
C THR A 251 -6.17 -25.82 -0.93
N GLU A 252 -6.99 -25.55 0.07
CA GLU A 252 -8.37 -26.08 0.19
C GLU A 252 -9.42 -25.01 -0.08
N VAL A 253 -9.11 -23.73 0.18
CA VAL A 253 -10.01 -22.58 -0.04
C VAL A 253 -9.28 -21.53 -0.85
N LEU A 254 -9.95 -20.96 -1.86
CA LEU A 254 -9.40 -19.86 -2.64
C LEU A 254 -10.04 -18.53 -2.22
N LEU A 255 -9.24 -17.48 -2.15
CA LEU A 255 -9.68 -16.11 -1.91
C LEU A 255 -9.18 -15.18 -3.01
N ILE A 256 -10.11 -14.47 -3.65
CA ILE A 256 -9.82 -13.48 -4.69
C ILE A 256 -10.03 -12.07 -4.13
N VAL A 257 -9.04 -11.20 -4.31
CA VAL A 257 -9.12 -9.79 -3.88
C VAL A 257 -8.77 -8.87 -5.04
N SER A 258 -9.65 -7.92 -5.37
CA SER A 258 -9.36 -6.94 -6.40
C SER A 258 -10.22 -5.67 -6.28
N LYS A 259 -9.78 -4.58 -6.90
CA LYS A 259 -10.67 -3.51 -7.36
C LYS A 259 -11.67 -4.07 -8.40
N PRO A 260 -12.76 -3.36 -8.78
CA PRO A 260 -13.75 -3.88 -9.70
C PRO A 260 -13.11 -4.20 -11.07
N PRO A 261 -13.18 -5.46 -11.55
CA PRO A 261 -12.70 -5.80 -12.88
C PRO A 261 -13.55 -5.11 -13.94
N HIS A 262 -12.98 -4.89 -15.13
CA HIS A 262 -13.80 -4.51 -16.27
C HIS A 262 -14.87 -5.58 -16.54
N PRO A 263 -16.12 -5.26 -16.93
CA PRO A 263 -17.20 -6.25 -17.06
C PRO A 263 -16.87 -7.46 -17.95
N ALA A 264 -16.16 -7.24 -19.06
CA ALA A 264 -15.71 -8.34 -19.93
C ALA A 264 -14.66 -9.24 -19.27
N ILE A 265 -13.85 -8.70 -18.36
CA ILE A 265 -12.84 -9.44 -17.60
C ILE A 265 -13.51 -10.18 -16.44
N LEU A 266 -14.48 -9.55 -15.77
CA LEU A 266 -15.30 -10.22 -14.77
C LEU A 266 -15.92 -11.50 -15.31
N LYS A 267 -16.49 -11.48 -16.53
CA LYS A 267 -17.02 -12.67 -17.21
C LYS A 267 -15.97 -13.78 -17.40
N LYS A 268 -14.72 -13.43 -17.72
CA LYS A 268 -13.63 -14.41 -17.86
C LYS A 268 -13.25 -15.02 -16.51
N ILE A 269 -13.16 -14.19 -15.47
CA ILE A 269 -12.85 -14.62 -14.11
C ILE A 269 -13.95 -15.54 -13.58
N THR A 270 -15.22 -15.17 -13.72
CA THR A 270 -16.35 -15.99 -13.27
C THR A 270 -16.43 -17.32 -14.02
N ALA A 271 -16.18 -17.32 -15.33
CA ALA A 271 -16.11 -18.56 -16.13
C ALA A 271 -14.95 -19.49 -15.72
N GLU A 272 -13.89 -18.98 -15.09
CA GLU A 272 -12.85 -19.83 -14.51
C GLU A 272 -13.25 -20.33 -13.12
N ILE A 273 -13.85 -19.48 -12.29
CA ILE A 273 -14.36 -19.84 -10.96
C ILE A 273 -15.35 -21.02 -11.04
N THR A 274 -16.19 -21.08 -12.07
CA THR A 274 -17.17 -22.18 -12.27
C THR A 274 -16.52 -23.53 -12.53
N LYS A 275 -15.25 -23.58 -12.95
CA LYS A 275 -14.51 -24.83 -13.18
C LYS A 275 -13.78 -25.33 -11.93
N ILE A 276 -13.67 -24.50 -10.90
CA ILE A 276 -12.94 -24.85 -9.67
C ILE A 276 -13.87 -25.62 -8.72
N GLU A 277 -13.43 -26.77 -8.22
CA GLU A 277 -14.23 -27.57 -7.28
C GLU A 277 -14.09 -27.10 -5.82
N LYS A 278 -12.96 -26.50 -5.48
CA LYS A 278 -12.68 -25.95 -4.15
C LYS A 278 -13.55 -24.71 -3.86
N PRO A 279 -13.92 -24.46 -2.60
CA PRO A 279 -14.57 -23.22 -2.17
C PRO A 279 -13.82 -21.96 -2.63
N VAL A 280 -14.55 -21.00 -3.20
CA VAL A 280 -14.00 -19.71 -3.65
C VAL A 280 -14.71 -18.56 -2.97
N VAL A 281 -13.96 -17.76 -2.21
CA VAL A 281 -14.39 -16.46 -1.70
C VAL A 281 -13.88 -15.36 -2.63
N ALA A 282 -14.68 -14.35 -2.92
CA ALA A 282 -14.24 -13.24 -3.75
C ALA A 282 -14.75 -11.89 -3.25
N VAL A 283 -13.85 -10.91 -3.20
CA VAL A 283 -14.17 -9.51 -2.97
C VAL A 283 -13.65 -8.66 -4.12
N PHE A 284 -14.58 -7.94 -4.76
CA PHE A 284 -14.31 -6.95 -5.79
C PHE A 284 -14.77 -5.60 -5.25
N LEU A 285 -13.87 -4.80 -4.66
CA LEU A 285 -14.25 -3.61 -3.88
C LEU A 285 -14.98 -2.57 -4.73
N GLY A 286 -16.27 -2.37 -4.50
CA GLY A 286 -17.12 -1.48 -5.31
C GLY A 286 -17.76 -2.14 -6.53
N GLY A 287 -17.56 -3.45 -6.69
CA GLY A 287 -18.27 -4.30 -7.64
C GLY A 287 -19.08 -5.37 -6.90
N GLU A 288 -20.25 -5.72 -7.43
CA GLU A 288 -21.06 -6.80 -6.87
C GLU A 288 -21.21 -7.93 -7.88
N ILE A 289 -20.93 -9.16 -7.46
CA ILE A 289 -21.40 -10.36 -8.16
C ILE A 289 -22.74 -10.73 -7.53
N LYS A 290 -23.82 -10.22 -8.14
CA LYS A 290 -25.20 -10.45 -7.68
C LYS A 290 -25.71 -11.85 -8.01
N GLU A 291 -25.13 -12.48 -9.02
CA GLU A 291 -25.55 -13.79 -9.50
C GLU A 291 -24.92 -14.91 -8.67
N LYS A 292 -25.72 -15.92 -8.34
CA LYS A 292 -25.20 -17.16 -7.76
C LYS A 292 -24.43 -17.91 -8.86
N LEU A 293 -23.10 -17.91 -8.78
CA LEU A 293 -22.26 -18.59 -9.76
C LEU A 293 -22.31 -20.13 -9.60
N LYS A 294 -22.25 -20.60 -8.36
CA LYS A 294 -22.24 -22.02 -7.94
C LYS A 294 -22.44 -22.12 -6.43
N GLU A 295 -22.68 -23.31 -5.88
CA GLU A 295 -22.92 -23.52 -4.44
C GLU A 295 -21.70 -23.17 -3.56
N ASN A 296 -20.49 -23.46 -4.05
CA ASN A 296 -19.22 -23.24 -3.37
C ASN A 296 -18.56 -21.89 -3.74
N PHE A 297 -19.36 -20.89 -4.13
CA PHE A 297 -18.90 -19.53 -4.38
C PHE A 297 -19.50 -18.55 -3.37
N TYR A 298 -18.65 -17.76 -2.74
CA TYR A 298 -19.01 -16.89 -1.63
C TYR A 298 -18.55 -15.45 -1.90
N PRO A 299 -19.43 -14.58 -2.44
CA PRO A 299 -19.09 -13.18 -2.64
C PRO A 299 -18.97 -12.48 -1.28
N ALA A 300 -18.09 -11.48 -1.20
CA ALA A 300 -17.92 -10.60 -0.06
C ALA A 300 -17.88 -9.14 -0.54
N ARG A 301 -18.35 -8.24 0.32
CA ARG A 301 -18.43 -6.81 0.06
C ARG A 301 -17.21 -6.04 0.55
N THR A 302 -16.57 -6.54 1.61
CA THR A 302 -15.38 -5.95 2.24
C THR A 302 -14.25 -6.98 2.31
N LEU A 303 -13.01 -6.51 2.43
CA LEU A 303 -11.82 -7.32 2.68
C LEU A 303 -11.99 -8.13 3.97
N GLU A 304 -12.54 -7.49 5.00
CA GLU A 304 -12.85 -8.12 6.28
C GLU A 304 -13.84 -9.29 6.15
N GLU A 305 -14.96 -9.07 5.46
CA GLU A 305 -15.95 -10.13 5.24
C GLU A 305 -15.33 -11.29 4.44
N ALA A 306 -14.52 -10.98 3.43
CA ALA A 306 -13.84 -11.97 2.62
C ALA A 306 -12.85 -12.80 3.44
N ALA A 307 -12.05 -12.15 4.29
CA ALA A 307 -11.10 -12.81 5.18
C ALA A 307 -11.82 -13.74 6.16
N TYR A 308 -12.87 -13.27 6.85
CA TYR A 308 -13.58 -14.11 7.82
C TYR A 308 -14.35 -15.26 7.17
N LYS A 309 -14.92 -15.07 5.96
CA LYS A 309 -15.50 -16.19 5.19
C LYS A 309 -14.44 -17.23 4.83
N ALA A 310 -13.27 -16.80 4.38
CA ALA A 310 -12.16 -17.69 4.06
C ALA A 310 -11.67 -18.44 5.31
N VAL A 311 -11.56 -17.76 6.47
CA VAL A 311 -11.25 -18.39 7.76
C VAL A 311 -12.28 -19.46 8.11
N CYS A 312 -13.57 -19.14 7.99
CA CYS A 312 -14.62 -20.09 8.33
C CYS A 312 -14.49 -21.36 7.49
N LEU A 313 -14.32 -21.21 6.17
CA LEU A 313 -14.15 -22.34 5.27
C LEU A 313 -12.86 -23.13 5.57
N GLY A 314 -11.73 -22.44 5.76
CA GLY A 314 -10.43 -23.06 6.00
C GLY A 314 -10.34 -23.80 7.34
N LYS A 315 -11.14 -23.40 8.34
CA LYS A 315 -11.25 -24.07 9.64
C LYS A 315 -12.44 -25.03 9.75
N GLY A 316 -13.26 -25.18 8.71
CA GLY A 316 -14.49 -25.98 8.76
C GLY A 316 -15.59 -25.40 9.66
N TRP A 317 -15.55 -24.10 9.96
CA TRP A 317 -16.61 -23.42 10.69
C TRP A 317 -17.80 -23.09 9.78
N LYS A 318 -18.98 -22.92 10.40
CA LYS A 318 -20.17 -22.42 9.68
C LYS A 318 -19.93 -20.98 9.24
N LEU A 319 -20.28 -20.65 7.99
CA LEU A 319 -20.15 -19.29 7.44
C LEU A 319 -20.89 -18.21 8.24
N GLY A 320 -21.95 -18.58 8.98
CA GLY A 320 -22.64 -17.66 9.89
C GLY A 320 -21.70 -17.03 10.93
N LYS A 321 -20.61 -17.72 11.29
CA LYS A 321 -19.62 -17.23 12.25
C LYS A 321 -18.92 -15.95 11.78
N ALA A 322 -18.67 -15.81 10.48
CA ALA A 322 -18.10 -14.58 9.92
C ALA A 322 -19.01 -13.37 10.18
N ARG A 323 -20.34 -13.56 10.06
CA ARG A 323 -21.32 -12.52 10.34
C ARG A 323 -21.39 -12.18 11.83
N GLU A 324 -21.32 -13.18 12.71
CA GLU A 324 -21.28 -12.97 14.17
C GLU A 324 -20.07 -12.14 14.58
N ILE A 325 -18.86 -12.48 14.10
CA ILE A 325 -17.62 -11.75 14.42
C ILE A 325 -17.74 -10.27 14.03
N ILE A 326 -18.22 -10.00 12.81
CA ILE A 326 -18.40 -8.63 12.32
C ILE A 326 -19.47 -7.89 13.13
N TYR A 327 -20.57 -8.56 13.48
CA TYR A 327 -21.66 -7.98 14.27
C TYR A 327 -21.18 -7.58 15.67
N ASP A 328 -20.50 -8.46 16.38
CA ASP A 328 -19.97 -8.20 17.73
C ASP A 328 -18.98 -7.05 17.73
N MET A 329 -18.13 -6.97 16.69
CA MET A 329 -17.19 -5.87 16.53
C MET A 329 -17.91 -4.54 16.26
N ASN A 330 -18.95 -4.55 15.43
CA ASN A 330 -19.73 -3.35 15.12
C ASN A 330 -20.51 -2.84 16.34
N LEU A 331 -21.02 -3.74 17.19
CA LEU A 331 -21.70 -3.35 18.43
C LEU A 331 -20.76 -2.59 19.37
N LYS A 332 -19.52 -3.09 19.55
CA LYS A 332 -18.48 -2.39 20.33
C LYS A 332 -18.11 -1.04 19.71
N ALA A 333 -18.03 -0.99 18.37
CA ALA A 333 -17.73 0.25 17.66
C ALA A 333 -18.84 1.31 17.84
N GLU A 334 -20.12 0.91 17.91
CA GLU A 334 -21.24 1.83 18.12
C GLU A 334 -21.17 2.53 19.48
N GLU A 335 -20.84 1.80 20.55
CA GLU A 335 -20.67 2.39 21.87
C GLU A 335 -19.55 3.44 21.89
N LEU A 336 -18.42 3.13 21.24
CA LEU A 336 -17.31 4.04 21.10
C LEU A 336 -17.67 5.26 20.24
N ALA A 337 -18.40 5.04 19.15
CA ALA A 337 -18.87 6.10 18.27
C ALA A 337 -19.74 7.11 19.00
N ARG A 338 -20.66 6.65 19.88
CA ARG A 338 -21.49 7.53 20.71
C ARG A 338 -20.65 8.41 21.64
N ARG A 339 -19.62 7.85 22.27
CA ARG A 339 -18.69 8.61 23.15
C ARG A 339 -17.90 9.65 22.38
N GLU A 340 -17.40 9.31 21.20
CA GLU A 340 -16.65 10.26 20.37
C GLU A 340 -17.55 11.33 19.74
N ALA A 341 -18.74 10.95 19.26
CA ALA A 341 -19.76 11.88 18.80
C ALA A 341 -20.23 12.84 19.92
N ALA A 342 -20.15 12.42 21.19
CA ALA A 342 -20.43 13.27 22.35
C ALA A 342 -19.54 14.53 22.39
N LYS A 343 -18.29 14.40 21.95
CA LYS A 343 -17.26 15.44 21.99
C LYS A 343 -17.39 16.48 20.87
N LYS A 344 -18.10 16.16 19.78
CA LYS A 344 -18.23 17.02 18.60
C LYS A 344 -19.25 18.11 18.86
N LYS A 345 -18.88 19.38 18.64
CA LYS A 345 -19.77 20.53 18.73
C LYS A 345 -19.93 21.25 17.40
N ARG A 346 -18.83 21.41 16.66
CA ARG A 346 -18.81 22.21 15.41
C ARG A 346 -18.24 21.46 14.22
N SER A 347 -17.37 20.49 14.46
CA SER A 347 -16.75 19.70 13.42
C SER A 347 -17.77 18.74 12.80
N THR A 348 -17.82 18.63 11.48
CA THR A 348 -18.75 17.76 10.74
C THR A 348 -18.09 16.81 9.75
N CYS A 349 -16.81 16.98 9.44
CA CYS A 349 -16.17 16.35 8.30
C CYS A 349 -15.23 15.19 8.67
N LEU A 350 -15.08 14.27 7.73
CA LEU A 350 -14.11 13.17 7.80
C LEU A 350 -12.99 13.38 6.79
N ARG A 351 -11.75 13.12 7.19
CA ARG A 351 -10.57 13.10 6.32
C ARG A 351 -9.86 11.75 6.44
N GLY A 352 -9.92 10.95 5.40
CA GLY A 352 -9.13 9.74 5.26
C GLY A 352 -7.78 10.06 4.62
N LEU A 353 -6.68 9.73 5.28
CA LEU A 353 -5.32 9.91 4.75
C LEU A 353 -4.65 8.54 4.72
N PHE A 354 -4.81 7.83 3.61
CA PHE A 354 -4.41 6.44 3.50
C PHE A 354 -3.06 6.25 2.81
N SER A 355 -2.32 5.23 3.23
CA SER A 355 -1.11 4.77 2.55
C SER A 355 -1.39 3.67 1.51
N GLY A 356 -2.56 3.02 1.58
CA GLY A 356 -2.97 1.96 0.65
C GLY A 356 -4.25 2.26 -0.13
N GLY A 357 -4.17 2.31 -1.46
CA GLY A 357 -5.32 2.55 -2.33
C GLY A 357 -6.47 1.56 -2.25
N THR A 358 -6.20 0.33 -1.81
CA THR A 358 -7.26 -0.66 -1.59
C THR A 358 -8.11 -0.29 -0.37
N PHE A 359 -7.50 0.26 0.67
CA PHE A 359 -8.23 0.78 1.83
C PHE A 359 -9.10 1.99 1.46
N VAL A 360 -8.61 2.84 0.56
CA VAL A 360 -9.39 3.94 -0.03
C VAL A 360 -10.58 3.43 -0.82
N SER A 361 -10.39 2.34 -1.58
CA SER A 361 -11.49 1.70 -2.31
C SER A 361 -12.53 1.12 -1.35
N GLU A 362 -12.11 0.43 -0.29
CA GLU A 362 -13.01 -0.12 0.73
C GLU A 362 -13.72 0.97 1.54
N ALA A 363 -13.02 2.06 1.87
CA ALA A 363 -13.62 3.21 2.54
C ALA A 363 -14.76 3.83 1.70
N GLN A 364 -14.59 3.90 0.38
CA GLN A 364 -15.64 4.37 -0.54
C GLN A 364 -16.81 3.39 -0.68
N VAL A 365 -16.63 2.11 -0.35
CA VAL A 365 -17.74 1.13 -0.30
C VAL A 365 -18.57 1.30 0.97
N ILE A 366 -17.95 1.70 2.09
CA ILE A 366 -18.54 1.71 3.42
C ILE A 366 -19.07 3.09 3.83
N LEU A 367 -18.23 4.12 3.74
CA LEU A 367 -18.51 5.45 4.30
C LEU A 367 -19.78 6.12 3.72
N PRO A 368 -20.16 5.94 2.44
CA PRO A 368 -21.37 6.55 1.92
C PRO A 368 -22.67 6.15 2.64
N GLU A 369 -22.70 4.99 3.29
CA GLU A 369 -23.86 4.57 4.11
C GLU A 369 -24.08 5.45 5.35
N PHE A 370 -23.03 6.17 5.78
CA PHE A 370 -23.04 6.95 7.02
C PHE A 370 -23.01 8.45 6.76
N SER A 371 -22.19 8.90 5.81
CA SER A 371 -21.92 10.32 5.56
C SER A 371 -22.43 10.83 4.21
N GLY A 372 -22.99 9.97 3.35
CA GLY A 372 -23.39 10.34 2.00
C GLY A 372 -22.20 10.49 1.05
N GLU A 373 -21.99 11.68 0.48
CA GLU A 373 -20.94 11.88 -0.53
C GLU A 373 -19.53 11.83 0.08
N VAL A 374 -18.64 11.04 -0.52
CA VAL A 374 -17.24 10.92 -0.12
C VAL A 374 -16.34 11.10 -1.35
N PHE A 375 -15.53 12.16 -1.32
CA PHE A 375 -14.63 12.50 -2.43
C PHE A 375 -13.28 11.80 -2.30
N SER A 376 -12.63 11.54 -3.43
CA SER A 376 -11.30 10.93 -3.44
C SER A 376 -10.44 11.39 -4.61
N ASN A 377 -9.13 11.28 -4.47
CA ASN A 377 -8.20 11.36 -5.59
C ASN A 377 -8.19 10.07 -6.42
N ALA A 378 -8.57 8.92 -5.85
CA ALA A 378 -8.71 7.64 -6.57
C ALA A 378 -10.16 7.13 -6.47
N PRO A 379 -11.14 7.84 -7.06
CA PRO A 379 -12.53 7.53 -6.83
C PRO A 379 -12.99 6.28 -7.58
N LEU A 380 -13.87 5.47 -6.96
CA LEU A 380 -14.55 4.36 -7.62
C LEU A 380 -15.55 4.86 -8.68
N ASP A 381 -16.25 5.97 -8.40
CA ASP A 381 -17.11 6.69 -9.33
C ASP A 381 -16.51 8.07 -9.63
N LYS A 382 -16.21 8.33 -10.90
CA LYS A 382 -15.53 9.55 -11.36
C LYS A 382 -16.22 10.85 -10.91
N LYS A 383 -17.52 10.84 -10.62
CA LYS A 383 -18.24 12.03 -10.13
C LYS A 383 -17.75 12.54 -8.76
N PHE A 384 -17.12 11.67 -7.98
CA PHE A 384 -16.57 11.99 -6.66
C PHE A 384 -15.06 12.31 -6.69
N LYS A 385 -14.50 12.59 -7.88
CA LYS A 385 -13.10 13.02 -8.01
C LYS A 385 -12.90 14.37 -7.33
N LEU A 386 -11.88 14.48 -6.50
CA LEU A 386 -11.45 15.76 -5.93
C LEU A 386 -10.91 16.70 -7.01
N LYS A 387 -11.20 17.99 -6.85
CA LYS A 387 -10.65 19.05 -7.72
C LYS A 387 -9.17 19.28 -7.49
N ASP A 388 -8.74 19.20 -6.23
CA ASP A 388 -7.35 19.37 -5.80
C ASP A 388 -7.07 18.39 -4.64
N SER A 389 -6.21 17.40 -4.89
CA SER A 389 -5.90 16.33 -3.93
C SER A 389 -5.12 16.83 -2.71
N LEU A 390 -4.58 18.06 -2.73
CA LEU A 390 -3.92 18.70 -1.59
C LEU A 390 -4.87 19.63 -0.79
N LYS A 391 -6.07 19.91 -1.31
CA LYS A 391 -7.06 20.79 -0.65
C LYS A 391 -8.39 20.06 -0.47
N LEU A 392 -8.46 19.33 0.64
CA LEU A 392 -9.61 18.49 0.96
C LEU A 392 -10.81 19.32 1.45
N SER A 393 -11.99 19.03 0.90
CA SER A 393 -13.29 19.61 1.23
C SER A 393 -14.37 18.53 1.37
N GLY A 394 -15.44 18.77 2.13
CA GLY A 394 -16.52 17.79 2.33
C GLY A 394 -16.04 16.57 3.11
N HIS A 395 -16.61 15.38 2.93
CA HIS A 395 -15.94 14.14 3.37
C HIS A 395 -14.97 13.69 2.28
N ALA A 396 -13.72 13.40 2.63
CA ALA A 396 -12.71 13.02 1.64
C ALA A 396 -11.83 11.88 2.14
N VAL A 397 -11.44 10.97 1.23
CA VAL A 397 -10.47 9.90 1.47
C VAL A 397 -9.39 9.94 0.38
N ILE A 398 -8.12 10.01 0.79
CA ILE A 398 -6.97 10.16 -0.10
C ILE A 398 -6.12 8.91 -0.10
N ASP A 399 -5.75 8.45 -1.29
CA ASP A 399 -4.67 7.51 -1.49
C ASP A 399 -3.36 8.28 -1.69
N LEU A 400 -2.52 8.30 -0.66
CA LEU A 400 -1.20 8.92 -0.73
C LEU A 400 -0.17 8.06 -1.48
N GLY A 401 -0.55 6.84 -1.87
CA GLY A 401 0.28 5.92 -2.64
C GLY A 401 0.22 6.16 -4.15
N GLU A 402 -0.75 6.93 -4.65
CA GLU A 402 -0.87 7.28 -6.06
C GLU A 402 0.31 8.12 -6.54
N ASP A 403 0.63 8.01 -7.83
CA ASP A 403 1.77 8.67 -8.49
C ASP A 403 1.84 10.17 -8.21
N GLU A 404 0.69 10.84 -8.11
CA GLU A 404 0.63 12.28 -7.83
C GLU A 404 1.32 12.68 -6.51
N PHE A 405 1.53 11.73 -5.59
CA PHE A 405 2.18 11.94 -4.30
C PHE A 405 3.54 11.24 -4.16
N THR A 406 3.80 10.20 -4.95
CA THR A 406 4.99 9.34 -4.84
C THR A 406 6.04 9.64 -5.91
N VAL A 407 5.73 10.47 -6.90
CA VAL A 407 6.67 10.93 -7.92
C VAL A 407 7.83 11.68 -7.23
N GLY A 408 8.98 10.98 -7.17
CA GLY A 408 10.25 11.30 -6.49
C GLY A 408 10.15 11.57 -4.99
N ARG A 409 9.18 10.90 -4.35
CA ARG A 409 9.08 10.75 -2.90
C ARG A 409 8.91 9.26 -2.57
N PRO A 410 9.24 8.81 -1.36
CA PRO A 410 8.94 7.44 -0.98
C PRO A 410 7.45 7.18 -0.91
N HIS A 411 7.08 5.94 -1.21
CA HIS A 411 5.73 5.47 -0.95
C HIS A 411 5.37 5.70 0.53
N PRO A 412 4.13 6.14 0.85
CA PRO A 412 3.72 6.48 2.23
C PRO A 412 3.74 5.32 3.22
N MET A 413 3.95 4.07 2.77
CA MET A 413 4.18 2.93 3.67
C MET A 413 5.62 2.89 4.23
N ILE A 414 6.57 3.56 3.58
CA ILE A 414 7.98 3.65 3.99
C ILE A 414 8.22 4.96 4.72
N ASP A 415 7.71 6.06 4.17
CA ASP A 415 7.94 7.41 4.68
C ASP A 415 6.65 8.15 4.97
N PHE A 416 6.47 8.61 6.20
CA PHE A 416 5.23 9.25 6.61
C PHE A 416 5.26 10.77 6.44
N SER A 417 6.31 11.37 5.87
CA SER A 417 6.52 12.82 5.92
C SER A 417 5.35 13.62 5.33
N LEU A 418 4.88 13.25 4.14
CA LEU A 418 3.73 13.92 3.51
C LEU A 418 2.46 13.72 4.35
N ARG A 419 2.22 12.48 4.78
CA ARG A 419 1.05 12.13 5.58
C ARG A 419 1.02 12.87 6.90
N ASN A 420 2.15 12.95 7.60
CA ASN A 420 2.31 13.67 8.86
C ASN A 420 2.02 15.17 8.68
N LYS A 421 2.52 15.78 7.60
CA LYS A 421 2.18 17.17 7.24
C LYS A 421 0.66 17.34 7.06
N MET A 422 0.01 16.39 6.38
CA MET A 422 -1.44 16.42 6.16
C MET A 422 -2.26 16.15 7.42
N ILE A 423 -1.83 15.25 8.31
CA ILE A 423 -2.46 15.00 9.61
C ILE A 423 -2.55 16.31 10.40
N ILE A 424 -1.44 17.03 10.49
CA ILE A 424 -1.36 18.32 11.20
C ILE A 424 -2.21 19.38 10.49
N SER A 425 -2.13 19.51 9.16
CA SER A 425 -2.85 20.55 8.43
C SER A 425 -4.36 20.34 8.45
N GLU A 426 -4.84 19.10 8.33
CA GLU A 426 -6.27 18.80 8.43
C GLU A 426 -6.77 18.93 9.87
N ALA A 427 -5.97 18.60 10.88
CA ALA A 427 -6.34 18.80 12.28
C ALA A 427 -6.53 20.29 12.63
N LYS A 428 -5.81 21.21 11.98
CA LYS A 428 -5.98 22.66 12.16
C LYS A 428 -7.31 23.20 11.63
N LYS A 429 -8.05 22.42 10.83
CA LYS A 429 -9.33 22.84 10.24
C LYS A 429 -10.49 22.54 11.20
N PRO A 430 -11.26 23.55 11.62
CA PRO A 430 -12.32 23.38 12.62
C PRO A 430 -13.47 22.48 12.15
N GLU A 431 -13.67 22.35 10.85
CA GLU A 431 -14.70 21.48 10.27
C GLU A 431 -14.34 19.98 10.38
N VAL A 432 -13.08 19.61 10.62
CA VAL A 432 -12.64 18.20 10.63
C VAL A 432 -12.90 17.56 11.99
N SER A 433 -13.79 16.57 12.01
CA SER A 433 -14.18 15.82 13.22
C SER A 433 -13.36 14.55 13.38
N VAL A 434 -13.06 13.88 12.27
CA VAL A 434 -12.43 12.57 12.25
C VAL A 434 -11.29 12.56 11.24
N LEU A 435 -10.10 12.17 11.70
CA LEU A 435 -9.04 11.68 10.82
C LEU A 435 -9.11 10.16 10.79
N LEU A 436 -9.21 9.59 9.59
CA LEU A 436 -9.21 8.15 9.36
C LEU A 436 -7.88 7.75 8.69
N LEU A 437 -7.17 6.81 9.30
CA LEU A 437 -5.81 6.42 8.92
C LEU A 437 -5.71 4.89 8.78
N ASP A 438 -4.81 4.38 7.95
CA ASP A 438 -4.29 3.01 7.97
C ASP A 438 -2.82 2.98 8.43
N LEU A 439 -2.36 1.91 9.06
CA LEU A 439 -0.93 1.71 9.31
C LEU A 439 -0.55 0.29 8.91
N VAL A 440 0.17 0.18 7.80
CA VAL A 440 0.60 -1.10 7.23
C VAL A 440 1.97 -1.47 7.75
N LEU A 441 2.07 -2.66 8.34
CA LEU A 441 3.30 -3.24 8.88
C LEU A 441 3.86 -4.31 7.93
N GLY A 442 4.92 -4.98 8.35
CA GLY A 442 5.56 -6.06 7.62
C GLY A 442 6.90 -5.64 6.98
N TYR A 443 7.44 -6.55 6.19
CA TYR A 443 8.63 -6.35 5.40
C TYR A 443 8.42 -5.24 4.37
N GLY A 444 9.47 -4.48 4.07
CA GLY A 444 9.43 -3.36 3.14
C GLY A 444 8.80 -2.08 3.70
N ALA A 445 7.90 -2.17 4.69
CA ALA A 445 7.28 -1.00 5.33
C ALA A 445 8.22 -0.31 6.35
N ASN A 446 7.81 0.85 6.86
CA ASN A 446 8.54 1.58 7.90
C ASN A 446 8.79 0.67 9.14
N LEU A 447 10.05 0.53 9.55
CA LEU A 447 10.46 -0.32 10.69
C LEU A 447 10.21 0.32 12.06
N GLN A 448 10.07 1.66 12.11
CA GLN A 448 9.84 2.43 13.32
C GLN A 448 8.60 3.33 13.17
N PRO A 449 7.42 2.76 12.87
CA PRO A 449 6.25 3.55 12.49
C PRO A 449 5.76 4.47 13.61
N LEU A 450 5.91 4.07 14.88
CA LEU A 450 5.51 4.88 16.03
C LEU A 450 6.36 6.14 16.17
N GLU A 451 7.68 6.01 16.04
CA GLU A 451 8.61 7.15 16.13
C GLU A 451 8.31 8.20 15.07
N ASP A 452 7.90 7.76 13.88
CA ASP A 452 7.58 8.63 12.76
C ASP A 452 6.19 9.28 12.89
N ILE A 453 5.13 8.52 13.24
CA ILE A 453 3.75 9.04 13.20
C ILE A 453 3.30 9.75 14.48
N LEU A 454 3.80 9.35 15.66
CA LEU A 454 3.30 9.87 16.94
C LEU A 454 3.47 11.38 17.11
N PRO A 455 4.58 12.01 16.71
CA PRO A 455 4.73 13.47 16.82
C PRO A 455 3.59 14.24 16.12
N ALA A 456 3.21 13.81 14.91
CA ALA A 456 2.13 14.43 14.15
C ALA A 456 0.76 14.21 14.79
N ILE A 457 0.52 13.03 15.37
CA ILE A 457 -0.71 12.69 16.09
C ILE A 457 -0.87 13.56 17.34
N VAL A 458 0.19 13.71 18.14
CA VAL A 458 0.18 14.54 19.34
C VAL A 458 -0.09 16.01 18.97
N GLU A 459 0.58 16.52 17.94
CA GLU A 459 0.35 17.88 17.43
C GLU A 459 -1.10 18.07 16.94
N ALA A 460 -1.67 17.09 16.24
CA ALA A 460 -3.06 17.13 15.79
C ALA A 460 -4.06 17.27 16.96
N PHE A 461 -3.88 16.50 18.04
CA PHE A 461 -4.72 16.62 19.25
C PHE A 461 -4.50 17.91 20.04
N ILE A 462 -3.35 18.59 19.87
CA ILE A 462 -3.14 19.92 20.43
C ILE A 462 -3.98 20.94 19.67
N HIS A 463 -3.99 20.88 18.33
CA HIS A 463 -4.73 21.82 17.49
C HIS A 463 -6.24 21.65 17.53
N ASN A 464 -6.74 20.42 17.69
CA ASN A 464 -8.18 20.16 17.68
C ASN A 464 -8.56 19.17 18.78
N LYS A 465 -9.14 19.70 19.85
CA LYS A 465 -9.63 18.94 21.02
C LYS A 465 -10.90 18.14 20.74
N GLU A 466 -11.64 18.50 19.68
CA GLU A 466 -12.81 17.73 19.24
C GLU A 466 -12.40 16.60 18.29
N LEU A 467 -11.15 16.50 17.85
CA LEU A 467 -10.72 15.51 16.86
C LEU A 467 -10.75 14.09 17.44
N SER A 468 -11.28 13.15 16.66
CA SER A 468 -11.02 11.72 16.86
C SER A 468 -10.10 11.23 15.75
N ILE A 469 -9.07 10.47 16.10
CA ILE A 469 -8.22 9.80 15.14
C ILE A 469 -8.55 8.32 15.22
N VAL A 470 -9.05 7.76 14.13
CA VAL A 470 -9.40 6.34 14.00
C VAL A 470 -8.42 5.71 13.03
N THR A 471 -7.86 4.54 13.38
CA THR A 471 -6.93 3.84 12.50
C THR A 471 -7.11 2.33 12.51
N SER A 472 -6.76 1.67 11.40
CA SER A 472 -6.53 0.22 11.38
C SER A 472 -5.03 -0.07 11.31
N VAL A 473 -4.59 -1.15 11.97
CA VAL A 473 -3.20 -1.63 11.88
C VAL A 473 -3.17 -2.99 11.17
N THR A 474 -2.76 -2.96 9.90
CA THR A 474 -2.62 -4.13 9.03
C THR A 474 -1.26 -4.78 9.27
N GLY A 475 -1.26 -5.93 9.93
CA GLY A 475 -0.03 -6.65 10.27
C GLY A 475 -0.28 -7.83 11.20
N THR A 476 0.79 -8.49 11.60
CA THR A 476 0.77 -9.61 12.56
C THR A 476 1.73 -9.37 13.72
N GLU A 477 1.64 -10.23 14.73
CA GLU A 477 2.54 -10.19 15.88
C GLU A 477 3.97 -10.64 15.56
N THR A 478 4.17 -11.32 14.43
CA THR A 478 5.47 -11.80 13.95
C THR A 478 6.09 -10.90 12.89
N ASP A 479 5.42 -9.79 12.53
CA ASP A 479 6.04 -8.75 11.70
C ASP A 479 7.21 -8.08 12.42
N PRO A 480 8.19 -7.53 11.69
CA PRO A 480 9.36 -6.86 12.28
C PRO A 480 9.02 -5.77 13.32
N GLN A 481 7.90 -5.07 13.11
CA GLN A 481 7.43 -4.00 13.98
C GLN A 481 6.67 -4.50 15.23
N ALA A 482 6.24 -5.77 15.23
CA ALA A 482 5.34 -6.40 16.21
C ALA A 482 4.03 -5.61 16.42
N ARG A 483 2.94 -6.07 15.78
CA ARG A 483 1.66 -5.36 15.76
C ARG A 483 1.17 -4.90 17.14
N PHE A 484 1.24 -5.72 18.19
CA PHE A 484 0.77 -5.33 19.53
C PHE A 484 1.49 -4.09 20.08
N LYS A 485 2.80 -3.91 19.78
CA LYS A 485 3.57 -2.75 20.26
C LYS A 485 3.06 -1.48 19.58
N VAL A 486 2.85 -1.57 18.27
CA VAL A 486 2.32 -0.47 17.46
C VAL A 486 0.91 -0.08 17.90
N VAL A 487 0.01 -1.07 18.07
CA VAL A 487 -1.36 -0.84 18.55
C VAL A 487 -1.35 -0.14 19.91
N LYS A 488 -0.61 -0.68 20.90
CA LYS A 488 -0.52 -0.08 22.23
C LYS A 488 0.07 1.33 22.21
N GLY A 489 1.06 1.59 21.37
CA GLY A 489 1.67 2.92 21.23
C GLY A 489 0.68 3.96 20.69
N LEU A 490 -0.13 3.58 19.71
CA LEU A 490 -1.18 4.44 19.15
C LEU A 490 -2.31 4.68 20.17
N GLU A 491 -2.78 3.63 20.84
CA GLU A 491 -3.81 3.74 21.87
C GLU A 491 -3.38 4.62 23.05
N ALA A 492 -2.11 4.50 23.48
CA ALA A 492 -1.55 5.34 24.53
C ALA A 492 -1.51 6.83 24.14
N ALA A 493 -1.44 7.15 22.84
CA ALA A 493 -1.53 8.50 22.32
C ALA A 493 -2.98 9.00 22.11
N GLY A 494 -3.99 8.19 22.45
CA GLY A 494 -5.41 8.53 22.32
C GLY A 494 -6.02 8.20 20.95
N VAL A 495 -5.30 7.49 20.08
CA VAL A 495 -5.83 7.00 18.81
C VAL A 495 -6.74 5.80 19.04
N ILE A 496 -7.85 5.74 18.32
CA ILE A 496 -8.74 4.58 18.35
C ILE A 496 -8.30 3.59 17.27
N VAL A 497 -7.84 2.42 17.70
CA VAL A 497 -7.35 1.39 16.78
C VAL A 497 -8.42 0.31 16.57
N MET A 498 -8.77 0.07 15.31
CA MET A 498 -9.71 -0.97 14.90
C MET A 498 -8.99 -2.19 14.29
N PRO A 499 -9.56 -3.40 14.40
CA PRO A 499 -8.91 -4.62 13.91
C PRO A 499 -8.73 -4.70 12.39
N SER A 500 -9.57 -3.99 11.63
CA SER A 500 -9.59 -4.00 10.16
C SER A 500 -9.87 -2.60 9.61
N ASN A 501 -9.50 -2.35 8.35
CA ASN A 501 -9.84 -1.11 7.66
C ASN A 501 -11.36 -0.92 7.55
N ALA A 502 -12.11 -1.99 7.28
CA ALA A 502 -13.57 -1.95 7.24
C ALA A 502 -14.17 -1.53 8.60
N GLY A 503 -13.65 -2.06 9.71
CA GLY A 503 -14.04 -1.68 11.07
C GLY A 503 -13.71 -0.22 11.38
N ALA A 504 -12.52 0.25 10.97
CA ALA A 504 -12.12 1.66 11.10
C ALA A 504 -13.07 2.59 10.32
N CYS A 505 -13.44 2.23 9.09
CA CYS A 505 -14.38 2.99 8.27
C CYS A 505 -15.77 3.05 8.90
N ARG A 506 -16.31 1.93 9.39
CA ARG A 506 -17.64 1.91 10.04
C ARG A 506 -17.66 2.74 11.31
N LEU A 507 -16.64 2.63 12.16
CA LEU A 507 -16.54 3.48 13.36
C LEU A 507 -16.47 4.97 12.99
N ALA A 508 -15.58 5.33 12.05
CA ALA A 508 -15.40 6.71 11.65
C ALA A 508 -16.68 7.31 11.02
N GLY A 509 -17.35 6.56 10.15
CA GLY A 509 -18.64 6.94 9.57
C GLY A 509 -19.72 7.09 10.64
N GLU A 510 -19.80 6.17 11.59
CA GLU A 510 -20.78 6.22 12.67
C GLU A 510 -20.59 7.42 13.60
N ILE A 511 -19.35 7.81 13.91
CA ILE A 511 -19.05 9.05 14.65
C ILE A 511 -19.64 10.27 13.94
N ILE A 512 -19.44 10.38 12.62
CA ILE A 512 -19.95 11.49 11.81
C ILE A 512 -21.48 11.47 11.77
N ARG A 513 -22.09 10.31 11.52
CA ARG A 513 -23.54 10.16 11.43
C ARG A 513 -24.24 10.55 12.73
N LEU A 514 -23.68 10.16 13.87
CA LEU A 514 -24.21 10.53 15.20
C LEU A 514 -23.96 11.99 15.54
N ALA A 515 -22.81 12.55 15.16
CA ALA A 515 -22.50 13.96 15.38
C ALA A 515 -23.42 14.89 14.57
N ALA A 516 -23.83 14.50 13.36
CA ALA A 516 -24.71 15.27 12.49
C ALA A 516 -26.18 15.31 12.96
N LYS A 517 -26.58 14.47 13.92
CA LYS A 517 -27.95 14.43 14.47
C LYS A 517 -28.15 15.35 15.68
N LYS A 518 -27.10 16.02 16.13
CA LYS A 518 -27.14 17.02 17.19
C LYS A 518 -27.24 18.41 16.60
#